data_AF-A0A933R7P2-F1
#
_entry.id   AF-A0A933R7P2-F1
#
_cell.length_a   1.000
_cell.length_b   1.000
_cell.length_c   1.000
_cell.angle_alpha   90.00
_cell.angle_beta   90.00
_cell.angle_gamma   90.00
#
_symmetry.space_group_name_H-M   'P 1'
#
loop_
_entity.id
_entity.type
_entity.pdbx_description
1 polymer ?
#
loop_
_entity_poly.entity_id
_entity_poly.type
_entity_poly.pdbx_seq_one_letter_code
_entity_poly.pdbx_strand_id
1 'polypeptide(L)'
;MTVLVGVACLALLAVVVAPAARRPGRVTGHQPARHGERPVRRDIDRALVHLLEAVSRDLRSGLTFRTALLQQLDDQPHLLPAVREALASGAPARDALGAHRTDPGDGALVVHGLRIAAEAGGAASEILDRTIAVVRERRAWRSERHAQAAQARLSARVLTTLPVVVCAWGLATSPRVRAAYTDSSVTVVLTGIGAALNLVGWWWMRRLVAMGATA
;
A
#
# COMPACT_ATOMS: atom_id res chain seq x y z
N MET A 1 -26.16 36.53 -13.17
CA MET A 1 -24.76 36.07 -13.34
C MET A 1 -24.05 35.78 -12.02
N THR A 2 -24.11 36.67 -11.03
CA THR A 2 -23.51 36.49 -9.68
C THR A 2 -23.96 35.21 -8.96
N VAL A 3 -25.25 34.86 -9.04
CA VAL A 3 -25.77 33.60 -8.47
C VAL A 3 -25.19 32.36 -9.17
N LEU A 4 -24.96 32.44 -10.49
CA LEU A 4 -24.45 31.32 -11.29
C LEU A 4 -22.98 31.02 -10.96
N VAL A 5 -22.18 32.07 -10.74
CA VAL A 5 -20.77 31.96 -10.30
C VAL A 5 -20.68 31.45 -8.86
N GLY A 6 -21.58 31.91 -7.98
CA GLY A 6 -21.71 31.40 -6.62
C GLY A 6 -22.05 29.90 -6.59
N VAL A 7 -23.02 29.46 -7.39
CA VAL A 7 -23.39 28.05 -7.54
C VAL A 7 -22.26 27.23 -8.17
N ALA A 8 -21.52 27.78 -9.13
CA ALA A 8 -20.35 27.11 -9.72
C ALA A 8 -19.20 26.94 -8.72
N CYS A 9 -18.93 27.95 -7.87
CA CYS A 9 -17.95 27.84 -6.78
C CYS A 9 -18.39 26.83 -5.72
N LEU A 10 -19.67 26.82 -5.35
CA LEU A 10 -20.26 25.85 -4.42
C LEU A 10 -20.27 24.43 -5.00
N ALA A 11 -20.49 24.29 -6.30
CA ALA A 11 -20.40 23.02 -7.02
C ALA A 11 -18.95 22.53 -7.11
N LEU A 12 -17.97 23.43 -7.36
CA LEU A 12 -16.55 23.09 -7.34
C LEU A 12 -16.09 22.68 -5.93
N LEU A 13 -16.53 23.42 -4.91
CA LEU A 13 -16.34 23.08 -3.51
C LEU A 13 -16.96 21.71 -3.20
N ALA A 14 -18.20 21.46 -3.64
CA ALA A 14 -18.87 20.19 -3.47
C ALA A 14 -18.16 19.05 -4.22
N VAL A 15 -17.59 19.26 -5.41
CA VAL A 15 -16.84 18.22 -6.13
C VAL A 15 -15.52 17.89 -5.43
N VAL A 16 -14.85 18.88 -4.83
CA VAL A 16 -13.59 18.71 -4.09
C VAL A 16 -13.83 18.15 -2.67
N VAL A 17 -14.93 18.54 -2.02
CA VAL A 17 -15.28 18.19 -0.62
C VAL A 17 -16.22 16.99 -0.49
N ALA A 18 -17.12 16.71 -1.45
CA ALA A 18 -18.01 15.53 -1.40
C ALA A 18 -17.27 14.18 -1.31
N PRO A 19 -16.07 13.96 -1.90
CA PRO A 19 -15.33 12.73 -1.61
C PRO A 19 -14.79 12.66 -0.17
N ALA A 20 -14.81 13.77 0.60
CA ALA A 20 -14.52 13.79 2.04
C ALA A 20 -15.75 13.51 2.93
N ALA A 21 -16.97 13.75 2.43
CA ALA A 21 -18.23 13.51 3.15
C ALA A 21 -18.78 12.08 2.98
N ARG A 22 -18.31 11.33 1.97
CA ARG A 22 -18.36 9.86 2.05
C ARG A 22 -17.50 9.50 3.25
N ARG A 23 -18.19 9.13 4.34
CA ARG A 23 -17.69 8.79 5.68
C ARG A 23 -16.20 8.39 5.62
N PRO A 24 -15.35 8.80 6.59
CA PRO A 24 -14.10 8.11 6.84
C PRO A 24 -14.47 6.71 7.35
N GLY A 25 -14.97 5.86 6.47
CA GLY A 25 -15.24 4.45 6.71
C GLY A 25 -13.87 3.88 6.89
N ARG A 26 -13.41 3.87 8.14
CA ARG A 26 -12.15 3.33 8.63
C ARG A 26 -10.99 3.57 7.67
N VAL A 27 -10.02 4.35 8.13
CA VAL A 27 -8.61 4.11 7.77
C VAL A 27 -8.18 2.75 8.37
N THR A 28 -8.94 1.68 8.14
CA THR A 28 -8.38 0.36 7.91
C THR A 28 -7.43 0.55 6.75
N GLY A 29 -6.19 0.10 6.92
CA GLY A 29 -5.20 -0.02 5.85
C GLY A 29 -5.66 -1.00 4.76
N HIS A 30 -6.77 -0.71 4.11
CA HIS A 30 -7.13 -1.24 2.81
C HIS A 30 -6.37 -0.40 1.79
N GLN A 31 -5.09 -0.73 1.73
CA GLN A 31 -4.38 -0.99 0.48
C GLN A 31 -5.43 -1.35 -0.60
N PRO A 32 -5.47 -0.67 -1.75
CA PRO A 32 -6.27 -1.13 -2.87
C PRO A 32 -5.60 -2.43 -3.32
N ALA A 33 -5.97 -3.51 -2.64
CA ALA A 33 -5.69 -4.85 -3.05
C ALA A 33 -6.29 -4.94 -4.45
N ARG A 34 -5.46 -5.42 -5.38
CA ARG A 34 -5.95 -6.04 -6.61
C ARG A 34 -7.24 -6.78 -6.27
N HIS A 35 -8.28 -6.50 -7.04
CA HIS A 35 -9.66 -7.01 -6.94
C HIS A 35 -9.73 -8.56 -7.05
N GLY A 36 -8.97 -9.30 -6.24
CA GLY A 36 -8.87 -10.76 -6.30
C GLY A 36 -7.89 -11.43 -5.31
N GLU A 37 -6.97 -10.72 -4.66
CA GLU A 37 -6.04 -11.35 -3.69
C GLU A 37 -6.69 -11.49 -2.30
N ARG A 38 -7.31 -12.64 -2.07
CA ARG A 38 -8.11 -13.04 -0.90
C ARG A 38 -7.38 -12.79 0.45
N PRO A 39 -8.09 -12.45 1.54
CA PRO A 39 -7.55 -12.36 2.91
C PRO A 39 -6.60 -13.51 3.28
N VAL A 40 -6.96 -14.71 2.82
CA VAL A 40 -6.21 -15.97 2.94
C VAL A 40 -4.73 -15.82 2.56
N ARG A 41 -4.37 -15.10 1.50
CA ARG A 41 -2.97 -15.02 1.05
C ARG A 41 -2.09 -14.17 1.98
N ARG A 42 -2.67 -13.13 2.60
CA ARG A 42 -1.94 -12.32 3.60
C ARG A 42 -1.69 -13.11 4.88
N ASP A 43 -2.64 -13.95 5.27
CA ASP A 43 -2.50 -14.78 6.45
C ASP A 43 -1.45 -15.88 6.21
N ILE A 44 -1.42 -16.48 5.02
CA ILE A 44 -0.35 -17.40 4.60
C ILE A 44 1.02 -16.70 4.60
N ASP A 45 1.15 -15.49 4.01
CA ASP A 45 2.42 -14.75 3.99
C ASP A 45 2.94 -14.41 5.41
N ARG A 46 2.03 -14.16 6.36
CA ARG A 46 2.42 -13.96 7.77
C ARG A 46 2.86 -15.26 8.42
N ALA A 47 2.10 -16.33 8.22
CA ALA A 47 2.41 -17.65 8.76
C ALA A 47 3.76 -18.18 8.22
N LEU A 48 4.08 -17.94 6.94
CA LEU A 48 5.39 -18.26 6.36
C LEU A 48 6.54 -17.52 7.05
N VAL A 49 6.37 -16.25 7.43
CA VAL A 49 7.39 -15.53 8.21
C VAL A 49 7.56 -16.13 9.60
N HIS A 50 6.46 -16.52 10.26
CA HIS A 50 6.55 -17.19 11.55
C HIS A 50 7.22 -18.57 11.45
N LEU A 51 6.96 -19.32 10.38
CA LEU A 51 7.68 -20.55 10.06
C LEU A 51 9.18 -20.28 9.93
N LEU A 52 9.58 -19.23 9.20
CA LEU A 52 10.98 -18.84 9.04
C LEU A 52 11.67 -18.53 10.38
N GLU A 53 10.98 -17.78 11.24
CA GLU A 53 11.45 -17.43 12.59
C GLU A 53 11.60 -18.66 13.49
N ALA A 54 10.65 -19.59 13.41
CA ALA A 54 10.69 -20.83 14.17
C ALA A 54 11.83 -21.74 13.70
N VAL A 55 12.01 -21.93 12.39
CA VAL A 55 13.13 -22.70 11.84
C VAL A 55 14.47 -22.07 12.21
N SER A 56 14.61 -20.74 12.16
CA SER A 56 15.84 -20.05 12.61
C SER A 56 16.15 -20.32 14.10
N ARG A 57 15.12 -20.37 14.95
CA ARG A 57 15.26 -20.70 16.37
C ARG A 57 15.68 -22.15 16.59
N ASP A 58 15.05 -23.07 15.87
CA ASP A 58 15.35 -24.50 15.93
C ASP A 58 16.78 -24.81 15.48
N LEU A 59 17.24 -24.17 14.39
CA LEU A 59 18.63 -24.24 13.93
C LEU A 59 19.62 -23.77 15.00
N ARG A 60 19.29 -22.72 15.74
CA ARG A 60 20.13 -22.23 16.85
C ARG A 60 20.17 -23.17 18.05
N SER A 61 19.14 -23.99 18.24
CA SER A 61 19.12 -25.06 19.25
C SER A 61 19.94 -26.30 18.84
N GLY A 62 20.50 -26.30 17.62
CA GLY A 62 21.32 -27.39 17.09
C GLY A 62 20.57 -28.40 16.23
N LEU A 63 19.29 -28.15 15.92
CA LEU A 63 18.56 -29.00 14.97
C LEU A 63 19.09 -28.81 13.54
N THR A 64 19.04 -29.89 12.75
CA THR A 64 19.35 -29.79 11.31
C THR A 64 18.25 -29.04 10.58
N PHE A 65 18.58 -28.34 9.48
CA PHE A 65 17.60 -27.60 8.68
C PHE A 65 16.41 -28.46 8.24
N ARG A 66 16.68 -29.69 7.78
CA ARG A 66 15.64 -30.63 7.35
C ARG A 66 14.69 -30.97 8.51
N THR A 67 15.23 -31.30 9.68
CA THR A 67 14.45 -31.66 10.86
C THR A 67 13.63 -30.47 11.37
N ALA A 68 14.26 -29.29 11.49
CA ALA A 68 13.60 -28.06 11.92
C ALA A 68 12.44 -27.70 10.99
N LEU A 69 12.67 -27.71 9.67
CA LEU A 69 11.63 -27.37 8.69
C LEU A 69 10.49 -28.40 8.69
N LEU A 70 10.79 -29.70 8.76
CA LEU A 70 9.76 -30.74 8.80
C LEU A 70 8.92 -30.64 10.08
N GLN A 71 9.55 -30.48 11.24
CA GLN A 71 8.85 -30.33 12.52
C GLN A 71 7.89 -29.14 12.51
N GLN A 72 8.33 -27.98 12.02
CA GLN A 72 7.46 -26.80 11.94
C GLN A 72 6.35 -26.94 10.89
N LEU A 73 6.57 -27.71 9.82
CA LEU A 73 5.54 -28.00 8.82
C LEU A 73 4.56 -29.09 9.26
N ASP A 74 4.94 -29.96 10.21
CA ASP A 74 4.02 -30.91 10.83
C ASP A 74 3.01 -30.18 11.75
N ASP A 75 3.47 -29.12 12.44
CA ASP A 75 2.59 -28.23 13.22
C ASP A 75 1.63 -27.42 12.33
N GLN A 76 2.06 -27.05 11.11
CA GLN A 76 1.26 -26.26 10.17
C GLN A 76 1.26 -26.87 8.74
N PRO A 77 0.58 -28.02 8.53
CA PRO A 77 0.68 -28.80 7.29
C PRO A 77 0.20 -28.06 6.03
N HIS A 78 -0.65 -27.06 6.20
CA HIS A 78 -1.30 -26.33 5.11
C HIS A 78 -0.42 -25.24 4.47
N LEU A 79 0.71 -24.86 5.09
CA LEU A 79 1.55 -23.77 4.58
C LEU A 79 2.33 -24.16 3.33
N LEU A 80 2.99 -25.31 3.35
CA LEU A 80 3.80 -25.83 2.24
C LEU A 80 3.58 -27.34 2.08
N PRO A 81 2.37 -27.80 1.68
CA PRO A 81 2.01 -29.21 1.73
C PRO A 81 2.92 -30.10 0.88
N ALA A 82 3.26 -29.66 -0.33
CA ALA A 82 4.17 -30.39 -1.22
C ALA A 82 5.61 -30.47 -0.67
N VAL A 83 6.08 -29.42 0.01
CA VAL A 83 7.41 -29.42 0.63
C VAL A 83 7.42 -30.37 1.81
N ARG A 84 6.39 -30.34 2.67
CA ARG A 84 6.24 -31.27 3.80
C ARG A 84 6.25 -32.72 3.32
N GLU A 85 5.46 -33.04 2.30
CA GLU A 85 5.36 -34.40 1.76
C GLU A 85 6.69 -34.89 1.19
N ALA A 86 7.40 -34.05 0.44
CA ALA A 86 8.74 -34.37 -0.07
C ALA A 86 9.76 -34.56 1.08
N LEU A 87 9.71 -33.72 2.11
CA LEU A 87 10.56 -33.89 3.28
C LEU A 87 10.25 -35.19 4.01
N ALA A 88 8.98 -35.51 4.24
CA ALA A 88 8.54 -36.73 4.92
C ALA A 88 8.97 -38.01 4.17
N SER A 89 9.00 -37.97 2.83
CA SER A 89 9.49 -39.09 2.00
C SER A 89 11.01 -39.22 1.94
N GLY A 90 11.76 -38.34 2.61
CA GLY A 90 13.22 -38.39 2.67
C GLY A 90 13.92 -37.51 1.64
N ALA A 91 13.20 -36.73 0.83
CA ALA A 91 13.83 -35.83 -0.13
C ALA A 91 14.65 -34.74 0.59
N PRO A 92 15.76 -34.29 -0.03
CA PRO A 92 16.54 -33.18 0.52
C PRO A 92 15.75 -31.87 0.42
N ALA A 93 15.87 -31.04 1.46
CA ALA A 93 15.07 -29.81 1.59
C ALA A 93 15.27 -28.83 0.43
N ARG A 94 16.49 -28.76 -0.12
CA ARG A 94 16.82 -27.92 -1.27
C ARG A 94 15.98 -28.28 -2.51
N ASP A 95 15.76 -29.57 -2.77
CA ASP A 95 15.07 -30.06 -3.95
C ASP A 95 13.55 -29.84 -3.77
N ALA A 96 13.03 -30.14 -2.56
CA ALA A 96 11.63 -29.90 -2.20
C ALA A 96 11.24 -28.41 -2.32
N LEU A 97 12.07 -27.52 -1.77
CA LEU A 97 11.85 -26.07 -1.87
C LEU A 97 12.13 -25.54 -3.30
N GLY A 98 13.06 -26.16 -4.02
CA GLY A 98 13.39 -25.85 -5.41
C GLY A 98 12.23 -26.07 -6.37
N ALA A 99 11.46 -27.14 -6.14
CA ALA A 99 10.27 -27.48 -6.91
C ALA A 99 9.03 -26.64 -6.55
N HIS A 100 9.01 -26.01 -5.37
CA HIS A 100 7.87 -25.19 -4.94
C HIS A 100 7.83 -23.85 -5.69
N ARG A 101 6.74 -23.62 -6.43
CA ARG A 101 6.49 -22.34 -7.11
C ARG A 101 5.77 -21.39 -6.18
N THR A 102 6.32 -20.21 -6.00
CA THR A 102 5.71 -19.12 -5.23
C THR A 102 5.25 -17.99 -6.12
N ASP A 103 4.05 -17.50 -5.85
CA ASP A 103 3.58 -16.26 -6.47
C ASP A 103 4.39 -15.05 -5.95
N PRO A 104 4.57 -13.99 -6.77
CA PRO A 104 5.27 -12.78 -6.35
C PRO A 104 4.66 -12.18 -5.08
N GLY A 105 5.48 -11.95 -4.05
CA GLY A 105 5.00 -11.48 -2.74
C GLY A 105 6.03 -11.62 -1.63
N ASP A 106 5.61 -11.40 -0.38
CA ASP A 106 6.49 -11.62 0.77
C ASP A 106 6.72 -13.11 1.01
N GLY A 107 5.72 -13.97 0.76
CA GLY A 107 5.87 -15.42 0.84
C GLY A 107 6.95 -15.98 -0.09
N ALA A 108 7.13 -15.38 -1.28
CA ALA A 108 8.22 -15.74 -2.19
C ALA A 108 9.61 -15.43 -1.59
N LEU A 109 9.77 -14.29 -0.91
CA LEU A 109 11.03 -13.96 -0.23
C LEU A 109 11.35 -14.96 0.88
N VAL A 110 10.33 -15.40 1.62
CA VAL A 110 10.48 -16.42 2.66
C VAL A 110 10.94 -17.76 2.07
N VAL A 111 10.23 -18.27 1.07
CA VAL A 111 10.59 -19.55 0.43
C VAL A 111 11.96 -19.47 -0.22
N HIS A 112 12.32 -18.32 -0.81
CA HIS A 112 13.66 -18.12 -1.36
C HIS A 112 14.74 -18.13 -0.27
N GLY A 113 14.52 -17.47 0.86
CA GLY A 113 15.44 -17.55 2.01
C GLY A 113 15.59 -18.97 2.55
N LEU A 114 14.49 -19.73 2.63
CA LEU A 114 14.53 -21.16 2.99
C LEU A 114 15.37 -21.97 2.00
N ARG A 115 15.27 -21.70 0.68
CA ARG A 115 16.09 -22.38 -0.33
C ARG A 115 17.58 -22.11 -0.14
N ILE A 116 17.95 -20.85 0.01
CA ILE A 116 19.35 -20.45 0.21
C ILE A 116 19.89 -21.06 1.51
N ALA A 117 19.10 -21.05 2.59
CA ALA A 117 19.49 -21.64 3.86
C ALA A 117 19.63 -23.18 3.78
N ALA A 118 18.79 -23.85 2.99
CA ALA A 118 18.89 -25.30 2.75
C ALA A 118 20.20 -25.70 2.05
N GLU A 119 20.76 -24.81 1.22
CA GLU A 119 22.05 -25.02 0.53
C GLU A 119 23.26 -24.70 1.42
N ALA A 120 23.11 -23.72 2.33
CA ALA A 120 24.21 -23.19 3.14
C ALA A 120 24.61 -24.04 4.36
N GLY A 121 23.78 -25.00 4.77
CA GLY A 121 24.10 -25.90 5.88
C GLY A 121 24.31 -25.17 7.21
N GLY A 122 25.55 -25.10 7.72
CA GLY A 122 25.88 -24.57 9.05
C GLY A 122 25.60 -23.08 9.26
N ALA A 123 25.55 -22.28 8.18
CA ALA A 123 25.22 -20.85 8.23
C ALA A 123 23.73 -20.55 8.01
N ALA A 124 22.87 -21.58 7.97
CA ALA A 124 21.45 -21.45 7.65
C ALA A 124 20.72 -20.46 8.59
N SER A 125 20.98 -20.50 9.89
CA SER A 125 20.33 -19.60 10.86
C SER A 125 20.63 -18.12 10.58
N GLU A 126 21.86 -17.79 10.21
CA GLU A 126 22.25 -16.42 9.86
C GLU A 126 21.55 -15.95 8.57
N ILE A 127 21.46 -16.82 7.56
CA ILE A 127 20.75 -16.51 6.31
C ILE A 127 19.25 -16.29 6.57
N LEU A 128 18.65 -17.12 7.42
CA LEU A 128 17.26 -16.95 7.80
C LEU A 128 17.06 -15.64 8.57
N ASP A 129 17.97 -15.26 9.46
CA ASP A 129 17.90 -14.00 10.20
C ASP A 129 17.98 -12.78 9.28
N ARG A 130 18.90 -12.81 8.31
CA ARG A 130 18.97 -11.78 7.27
C ARG A 130 17.69 -11.73 6.44
N THR A 131 17.12 -12.88 6.09
CA THR A 131 15.84 -12.94 5.35
C THR A 131 14.70 -12.36 6.18
N ILE A 132 14.59 -12.71 7.47
CA ILE A 132 13.60 -12.16 8.40
C ILE A 132 13.74 -10.65 8.50
N ALA A 133 14.97 -10.13 8.62
CA ALA A 133 15.25 -8.70 8.64
C ALA A 133 14.76 -8.02 7.36
N VAL A 134 15.07 -8.56 6.18
CA VAL A 134 14.63 -8.02 4.88
C VAL A 134 13.11 -8.02 4.75
N VAL A 135 12.41 -9.09 5.18
CA VAL A 135 10.95 -9.15 5.09
C VAL A 135 10.31 -8.13 6.04
N ARG A 136 10.82 -7.99 7.27
CA ARG A 136 10.35 -6.99 8.24
C ARG A 136 10.60 -5.57 7.75
N GLU A 137 11.78 -5.31 7.21
CA GLU A 137 12.13 -4.05 6.58
C GLU A 137 11.15 -3.74 5.45
N ARG A 138 10.96 -4.65 4.49
CA ARG A 138 10.01 -4.45 3.39
C ARG A 138 8.58 -4.18 3.86
N ARG A 139 8.15 -4.73 4.99
CA ARG A 139 6.85 -4.42 5.63
C ARG A 139 6.84 -3.00 6.22
N ALA A 140 7.89 -2.61 6.95
CA ALA A 140 8.04 -1.26 7.50
C ALA A 140 8.05 -0.20 6.39
N TRP A 141 8.84 -0.40 5.33
CA TRP A 141 8.89 0.51 4.18
C TRP A 141 7.53 0.66 3.49
N ARG A 142 6.75 -0.42 3.37
CA ARG A 142 5.38 -0.34 2.83
C ARG A 142 4.46 0.45 3.74
N SER A 143 4.56 0.28 5.06
CA SER A 143 3.79 1.06 6.03
C SER A 143 4.13 2.55 5.94
N GLU A 144 5.42 2.87 5.87
CA GLU A 144 5.92 4.24 5.77
C GLU A 144 5.44 4.92 4.48
N ARG A 145 5.54 4.23 3.34
CA ARG A 145 4.98 4.73 2.06
C ARG A 145 3.47 5.01 2.14
N HIS A 146 2.70 4.19 2.86
CA HIS A 146 1.27 4.45 3.05
C HIS A 146 1.02 5.71 3.88
N ALA A 147 1.80 5.92 4.94
CA ALA A 147 1.71 7.13 5.78
C ALA A 147 2.08 8.39 4.98
N GLN A 148 3.19 8.35 4.25
CA GLN A 148 3.64 9.45 3.39
C GLN A 148 2.64 9.76 2.27
N ALA A 149 2.05 8.73 1.65
CA ALA A 149 0.98 8.93 0.67
C ALA A 149 -0.27 9.55 1.30
N ALA A 150 -0.62 9.20 2.54
CA ALA A 150 -1.73 9.81 3.26
C ALA A 150 -1.47 11.32 3.52
N GLN A 151 -0.26 11.67 3.95
CA GLN A 151 0.15 13.06 4.12
C GLN A 151 0.09 13.84 2.79
N ALA A 152 0.66 13.29 1.71
CA ALA A 152 0.63 13.93 0.39
C ALA A 152 -0.80 14.16 -0.11
N ARG A 153 -1.72 13.22 0.15
CA ARG A 153 -3.16 13.37 -0.16
C ARG A 153 -3.80 14.48 0.66
N LEU A 154 -3.45 14.63 1.94
CA LEU A 154 -3.96 15.71 2.79
C LEU A 154 -3.48 17.07 2.30
N SER A 155 -2.18 17.21 2.00
CA SER A 155 -1.63 18.45 1.43
C SER A 155 -2.31 18.81 0.11
N ALA A 156 -2.49 17.83 -0.80
CA ALA A 156 -3.19 18.06 -2.06
C ALA A 156 -4.64 18.55 -1.86
N ARG A 157 -5.35 18.04 -0.84
CA ARG A 157 -6.69 18.52 -0.49
C ARG A 157 -6.68 19.96 0.00
N VAL A 158 -5.74 20.31 0.89
CA VAL A 158 -5.63 21.69 1.40
C VAL A 158 -5.33 22.67 0.26
N LEU A 159 -4.34 22.35 -0.58
CA LEU A 159 -3.96 23.23 -1.69
C LEU A 159 -5.07 23.39 -2.73
N THR A 160 -5.85 22.34 -3.00
CA THR A 160 -6.95 22.39 -3.99
C THR A 160 -8.22 23.08 -3.46
N THR A 161 -8.43 23.09 -2.14
CA THR A 161 -9.59 23.75 -1.51
C THR A 161 -9.36 25.24 -1.28
N LEU A 162 -8.12 25.65 -1.00
CA LEU A 162 -7.79 27.03 -0.63
C LEU A 162 -8.23 28.08 -1.67
N PRO A 163 -7.98 27.93 -3.00
CA PRO A 163 -8.43 28.90 -3.99
C PRO A 163 -9.95 29.06 -4.04
N VAL A 164 -10.69 27.96 -3.79
CA VAL A 164 -12.16 27.95 -3.80
C VAL A 164 -12.69 28.71 -2.58
N VAL A 165 -12.11 28.48 -1.41
CA VAL A 165 -12.47 29.19 -0.17
C VAL A 165 -12.19 30.68 -0.30
N VAL A 166 -11.03 31.08 -0.81
CA VAL A 166 -10.66 32.49 -1.00
C VAL A 166 -11.59 33.17 -2.00
N CYS A 167 -11.92 32.50 -3.11
CA CYS A 167 -12.85 33.02 -4.11
C CYS A 167 -14.25 33.23 -3.53
N ALA A 168 -14.79 32.22 -2.83
CA ALA A 168 -16.09 32.30 -2.17
C ALA A 168 -16.14 33.40 -1.11
N TRP A 169 -15.08 33.51 -0.29
CA TRP A 169 -14.94 34.55 0.71
C TRP A 169 -14.95 35.95 0.08
N GLY A 170 -14.19 36.15 -0.99
CA GLY A 170 -14.13 37.43 -1.70
C GLY A 170 -15.49 37.85 -2.28
N LEU A 171 -16.22 36.90 -2.88
CA LEU A 171 -17.57 37.15 -3.40
C LEU A 171 -18.57 37.53 -2.30
N ALA A 172 -18.48 36.89 -1.13
CA ALA A 172 -19.34 37.16 0.01
C ALA A 172 -19.05 38.53 0.65
N THR A 173 -17.78 38.86 0.84
CA THR A 173 -17.37 40.01 1.66
C THR A 173 -17.16 41.31 0.87
N SER A 174 -16.77 41.25 -0.42
CA SER A 174 -16.34 42.43 -1.17
C SER A 174 -17.26 42.78 -2.34
N PRO A 175 -17.91 43.97 -2.34
CA PRO A 175 -18.66 44.47 -3.48
C PRO A 175 -17.80 44.66 -4.74
N ARG A 176 -16.53 45.08 -4.57
CA ARG A 176 -15.58 45.22 -5.69
C ARG A 176 -15.32 43.89 -6.39
N VAL A 177 -15.17 42.80 -5.62
CA VAL A 177 -14.98 41.47 -6.21
C VAL A 177 -16.20 41.08 -7.02
N ARG A 178 -17.43 41.28 -6.49
CA ARG A 178 -18.66 41.00 -7.26
C ARG A 178 -18.74 41.81 -8.55
N ALA A 179 -18.44 43.11 -8.49
CA ALA A 179 -18.42 43.98 -9.65
C ALA A 179 -17.42 43.51 -10.71
N ALA A 180 -16.23 43.04 -10.31
CA ALA A 180 -15.26 42.49 -11.25
C ALA A 180 -15.80 41.28 -12.06
N TYR A 181 -16.61 40.42 -11.42
CA TYR A 181 -17.24 39.28 -12.10
C TYR A 181 -18.46 39.64 -12.96
N THR A 182 -19.10 40.80 -12.74
CA THR A 182 -20.22 41.28 -13.56
C THR A 182 -19.75 42.15 -14.71
N ASP A 183 -18.75 42.98 -14.48
CA ASP A 183 -18.37 44.08 -15.38
C ASP A 183 -17.20 43.70 -16.30
N SER A 184 -16.42 42.68 -15.93
CA SER A 184 -15.25 42.24 -16.71
C SER A 184 -15.32 40.76 -17.09
N SER A 185 -15.48 40.49 -18.39
CA SER A 185 -15.40 39.14 -18.96
C SER A 185 -14.03 38.49 -18.72
N VAL A 186 -12.97 39.30 -18.58
CA VAL A 186 -11.60 38.85 -18.33
C VAL A 186 -11.51 38.12 -16.98
N THR A 187 -12.13 38.68 -15.92
CA THR A 187 -12.15 38.07 -14.59
C THR A 187 -12.80 36.68 -14.61
N VAL A 188 -13.89 36.51 -15.34
CA VAL A 188 -14.58 35.22 -15.48
C VAL A 188 -13.70 34.20 -16.20
N VAL A 189 -13.06 34.59 -17.30
CA VAL A 189 -12.18 33.70 -18.08
C VAL A 189 -10.97 33.24 -17.27
N LEU A 190 -10.26 34.17 -16.60
CA LEU A 190 -9.10 33.84 -15.76
C LEU A 190 -9.47 32.92 -14.60
N THR A 191 -10.61 33.15 -13.96
CA THR A 191 -11.11 32.28 -12.89
C THR A 191 -11.41 30.88 -13.43
N GLY A 192 -12.01 30.78 -14.62
CA GLY A 192 -12.25 29.51 -15.32
C GLY A 192 -10.95 28.74 -15.61
N ILE A 193 -9.93 29.43 -16.11
CA ILE A 193 -8.59 28.85 -16.35
C ILE A 193 -7.98 28.34 -15.04
N GLY A 194 -8.02 29.15 -13.98
CA GLY A 194 -7.52 28.75 -12.66
C GLY A 194 -8.25 27.53 -12.09
N ALA A 195 -9.58 27.48 -12.24
CA ALA A 195 -10.38 26.33 -11.84
C ALA A 195 -10.02 25.07 -12.65
N ALA A 196 -9.85 25.20 -13.96
CA ALA A 196 -9.42 24.09 -14.82
C ALA A 196 -8.04 23.55 -14.42
N LEU A 197 -7.07 24.43 -14.19
CA LEU A 197 -5.73 24.06 -13.72
C LEU A 197 -5.79 23.37 -12.35
N ASN A 198 -6.63 23.85 -11.44
CA ASN A 198 -6.83 23.22 -10.13
C ASN A 198 -7.42 21.80 -10.26
N LEU A 199 -8.41 21.62 -11.14
CA LEU A 199 -8.99 20.31 -11.44
C LEU A 199 -7.98 19.35 -12.07
N VAL A 200 -7.16 19.83 -13.01
CA VAL A 200 -6.07 19.06 -13.62
C VAL A 200 -5.06 18.63 -12.57
N GLY A 201 -4.64 19.54 -11.70
CA GLY A 201 -3.73 19.23 -10.58
C GLY A 201 -4.29 18.19 -9.63
N TRP A 202 -5.57 18.33 -9.25
CA TRP A 202 -6.26 17.34 -8.42
C TRP A 202 -6.34 15.96 -9.10
N TRP A 203 -6.71 15.91 -10.39
CA TRP A 203 -6.76 14.69 -11.17
C TRP A 203 -5.39 14.01 -11.26
N TRP A 204 -4.34 14.80 -11.52
CA TRP A 204 -2.97 14.30 -11.58
C TRP A 204 -2.54 13.71 -10.23
N MET A 205 -2.79 14.40 -9.13
CA MET A 205 -2.49 13.88 -7.79
C MET A 205 -3.22 12.57 -7.49
N ARG A 206 -4.51 12.45 -7.87
CA ARG A 206 -5.25 11.18 -7.73
C ARG A 206 -4.61 10.05 -8.54
N ARG A 207 -4.12 10.34 -9.74
CA ARG A 207 -3.46 9.35 -10.60
C ARG A 207 -2.11 8.92 -10.05
N LEU A 208 -1.26 9.84 -9.60
CA LEU A 208 0.04 9.55 -8.97
C LEU A 208 -0.12 8.63 -7.76
N VAL A 209 -1.10 8.97 -6.92
CA VAL A 209 -1.45 8.21 -5.74
C VAL A 209 -1.97 6.80 -6.07
N ALA A 210 -2.75 6.66 -7.14
CA ALA A 210 -3.24 5.36 -7.59
C ALA A 210 -2.10 4.49 -8.14
N MET A 211 -1.18 5.07 -8.92
CA MET A 211 -0.01 4.37 -9.46
C MET A 211 0.98 3.95 -8.37
N GLY A 212 1.24 4.83 -7.39
CA GLY A 212 2.08 4.50 -6.23
C GLY A 212 1.49 3.44 -5.32
N ALA A 213 0.19 3.15 -5.40
CA ALA A 213 -0.43 2.03 -4.71
C ALA A 213 -0.29 0.69 -5.45
N THR A 214 0.16 0.72 -6.72
CA THR A 214 0.31 -0.45 -7.60
C THR A 214 1.77 -0.90 -7.81
N ALA A 215 2.75 -0.13 -7.30
CA ALA A 215 4.19 -0.40 -7.40
C ALA A 215 4.79 -0.81 -6.05
#